data_AF-A0A5C3M8F9-F1
#
_entry.id   AF-A0A5C3M8F9-F1
#
_cell.length_a   1.000
_cell.length_b   1.000
_cell.length_c   1.000
_cell.angle_alpha   90.00
_cell.angle_beta   90.00
_cell.angle_gamma   90.00
#
_symmetry.space_group_name_H-M   'P 1'
#
loop_
_entity.id
_entity.type
_entity.pdbx_description
1 polymer ?
#
loop_
_entity_poly.entity_id
_entity_poly.type
_entity_poly.pdbx_seq_one_letter_code
_entity_poly.pdbx_strand_id
1 'polypeptide(L)'
;MIVGPYLINSCRLIFRLEILSDWGRTQLFIPQTTPLKMTATATSTRRLLAISKQTTSNSSNAQQSEKLVVVLPDGDRVTSIVSPSSEGDATHLLLNSIHIASFQVDNNNALAFEITSVGSRYEGATDHVPRYSLVKLCAPESKKDITIPNFWAAIYALFTLYHTQEHIPLLLSDILNQDELSEYFTNTGLGRQSAINRGQNTVNAGATTFLSRAAFWQGAGTTGYHTRSWLLSPTQMFPTIPSFTKNEMVIISHPLRPPKPLPGQMLYRRYCSEIGQSLELAYFDLDGETDGTKISGGGISRHMAAFHKWHNDARVNSAWSERGSLETHRNYVEGLLKDPSVLPIMMSWDGELMGYAELVYIKENHVAQHYPSDVKPEDWERGLHVLVGEEKFLGGGRAEMWVRSIAHYMFIADPRCMRVVGEPKQSNEAMVKVGWKSGFHVHTVFDFPYKRSVLLFNPRDRFFNICGLR
;
A
#
# COMPACT_ATOMS: atom_id res chain seq x y z
N MET A 1 7.04 56.89 -10.46
CA MET A 1 7.09 55.89 -9.36
C MET A 1 6.21 54.73 -9.78
N ILE A 2 6.83 53.67 -10.29
CA ILE A 2 6.17 52.50 -10.87
C ILE A 2 5.96 51.50 -9.73
N VAL A 3 4.71 51.23 -9.38
CA VAL A 3 4.32 50.14 -8.48
C VAL A 3 3.79 49.04 -9.38
N GLY A 4 4.56 47.95 -9.51
CA GLY A 4 4.20 46.78 -10.33
C GLY A 4 3.16 45.89 -9.63
N PRO A 5 2.30 45.17 -10.37
CA PRO A 5 1.33 44.26 -9.77
C PRO A 5 1.98 42.90 -9.53
N TYR A 6 2.28 42.61 -8.26
CA TYR A 6 2.36 41.26 -7.74
C TYR A 6 1.14 41.05 -6.82
N LEU A 7 0.68 39.79 -6.73
CA LEU A 7 -0.49 39.29 -6.00
C LEU A 7 -1.83 39.30 -6.76
N ILE A 8 -2.15 38.13 -7.32
CA ILE A 8 -3.40 37.35 -7.21
C ILE A 8 -3.11 36.07 -8.01
N ASN A 9 -2.76 34.96 -7.35
CA ASN A 9 -2.60 33.66 -8.05
C ASN A 9 -2.85 32.44 -7.16
N SER A 10 -3.81 32.52 -6.24
CA SER A 10 -4.24 31.37 -5.43
C SER A 10 -5.77 31.33 -5.29
N CYS A 11 -6.49 31.47 -6.40
CA CYS A 11 -7.92 31.15 -6.54
C CYS A 11 -8.28 31.26 -8.04
N ARG A 12 -7.92 30.26 -8.85
CA ARG A 12 -8.55 30.08 -10.17
C ARG A 12 -9.46 28.86 -10.12
N LEU A 13 -10.74 29.18 -10.13
CA LEU A 13 -11.90 28.33 -10.34
C LEU A 13 -11.96 27.95 -11.83
N ILE A 14 -12.32 26.68 -12.13
CA ILE A 14 -12.98 26.17 -13.37
C ILE A 14 -12.00 25.91 -14.56
N PHE A 15 -11.99 24.77 -15.30
CA PHE A 15 -13.05 23.95 -15.96
C PHE A 15 -12.70 22.44 -16.01
N ARG A 16 -13.67 21.49 -15.94
CA ARG A 16 -13.45 20.02 -16.06
C ARG A 16 -14.67 19.26 -16.65
N LEU A 17 -14.58 18.58 -17.82
CA LEU A 17 -15.43 17.48 -18.41
C LEU A 17 -15.03 17.29 -19.91
N GLU A 18 -14.93 16.12 -20.58
CA GLU A 18 -15.66 14.83 -20.66
C GLU A 18 -14.80 13.69 -21.26
N ILE A 19 -15.02 12.40 -20.92
CA ILE A 19 -14.85 11.27 -21.87
C ILE A 19 -16.01 10.30 -21.76
N LEU A 20 -16.58 9.99 -22.93
CA LEU A 20 -17.50 8.88 -23.19
C LEU A 20 -16.72 7.55 -23.18
N SER A 21 -17.17 6.59 -22.36
CA SER A 21 -16.86 5.18 -22.57
C SER A 21 -18.08 4.49 -23.16
N ASP A 22 -17.98 4.12 -24.43
CA ASP A 22 -19.00 3.38 -25.15
C ASP A 22 -18.91 1.90 -24.74
N TRP A 23 -19.70 1.51 -23.73
CA TRP A 23 -19.95 0.11 -23.36
C TRP A 23 -21.40 -0.04 -22.93
N GLY A 24 -22.06 -1.04 -23.53
CA GLY A 24 -23.51 -1.25 -23.51
C GLY A 24 -24.17 -1.17 -22.13
N ARG A 25 -25.28 -0.44 -22.10
CA ARG A 25 -26.17 -0.26 -20.94
C ARG A 25 -26.46 -1.59 -20.26
N THR A 26 -26.05 -1.70 -19.00
CA THR A 26 -26.75 -2.56 -18.05
C THR A 26 -26.95 -1.74 -16.78
N GLN A 27 -28.16 -1.25 -16.55
CA GLN A 27 -28.54 -0.62 -15.29
C GLN A 27 -28.41 -1.67 -14.19
N LEU A 28 -27.46 -1.48 -13.27
CA LEU A 28 -27.39 -2.25 -12.04
C LEU A 28 -27.99 -1.40 -10.92
N PHE A 29 -29.18 -1.80 -10.48
CA PHE A 29 -29.81 -1.35 -9.25
C PHE A 29 -28.86 -1.57 -8.06
N ILE A 30 -28.71 -0.54 -7.22
CA ILE A 30 -28.02 -0.61 -5.93
C ILE A 30 -28.99 -1.22 -4.92
N PRO A 31 -28.74 -2.41 -4.33
CA PRO A 31 -29.59 -2.91 -3.27
C PRO A 31 -29.13 -2.33 -1.92
N GLN A 32 -30.11 -1.83 -1.16
CA GLN A 32 -29.98 -1.59 0.26
C GLN A 32 -29.68 -2.91 1.01
N THR A 33 -28.80 -2.79 1.99
CA THR A 33 -28.39 -3.73 3.06
C THR A 33 -29.22 -5.00 3.28
N THR A 34 -28.59 -6.17 3.09
CA THR A 34 -28.92 -7.45 3.76
C THR A 34 -27.65 -8.33 3.81
N PRO A 35 -27.40 -9.14 4.86
CA PRO A 35 -26.07 -9.69 5.12
C PRO A 35 -25.76 -10.90 4.24
N LEU A 36 -24.61 -10.87 3.58
CA LEU A 36 -24.09 -11.94 2.72
C LEU A 36 -23.61 -13.12 3.58
N LYS A 37 -24.30 -14.26 3.49
CA LYS A 37 -23.74 -15.58 3.81
C LYS A 37 -22.70 -15.94 2.74
N MET A 38 -21.43 -16.05 3.15
CA MET A 38 -20.34 -16.53 2.30
C MET A 38 -20.45 -18.05 2.11
N THR A 39 -20.85 -18.50 0.92
CA THR A 39 -20.62 -19.90 0.50
C THR A 39 -19.28 -19.99 -0.21
N ALA A 40 -18.24 -20.37 0.53
CA ALA A 40 -16.92 -20.69 0.03
C ALA A 40 -16.89 -22.13 -0.47
N THR A 41 -17.11 -22.38 -1.76
CA THR A 41 -16.79 -23.72 -2.33
C THR A 41 -16.62 -23.79 -3.85
N ALA A 42 -17.03 -22.79 -4.65
CA ALA A 42 -17.00 -22.92 -6.11
C ALA A 42 -15.81 -22.23 -6.83
N THR A 43 -15.08 -21.33 -6.16
CA THR A 43 -14.04 -20.51 -6.82
C THR A 43 -12.62 -21.08 -6.69
N SER A 44 -12.40 -22.04 -5.78
CA SER A 44 -11.07 -22.61 -5.50
C SER A 44 -10.59 -23.59 -6.58
N THR A 45 -11.51 -24.24 -7.31
CA THR A 45 -11.17 -25.36 -8.21
C THR A 45 -10.67 -24.90 -9.59
N ARG A 46 -10.92 -23.65 -10.00
CA ARG A 46 -10.44 -23.14 -11.31
C ARG A 46 -9.04 -22.52 -11.29
N ARG A 47 -8.50 -22.16 -10.12
CA ARG A 47 -7.14 -21.57 -10.02
C ARG A 47 -6.02 -22.59 -9.82
N LEU A 48 -6.31 -23.76 -9.23
CA LEU A 48 -5.34 -24.87 -9.15
C LEU A 48 -5.04 -25.49 -10.53
N LEU A 49 -5.99 -25.44 -11.48
CA LEU A 49 -5.79 -25.94 -12.84
C LEU A 49 -4.95 -25.01 -13.74
N ALA A 50 -4.78 -23.73 -13.39
CA ALA A 50 -3.90 -22.82 -14.11
C ALA A 50 -2.41 -23.03 -13.76
N ILE A 51 -2.13 -23.58 -12.59
CA ILE A 51 -0.77 -23.98 -12.17
C ILE A 51 -0.39 -25.35 -12.76
N SER A 52 -1.39 -26.19 -13.09
CA SER A 52 -1.20 -27.52 -13.67
C SER A 52 -0.90 -27.54 -15.18
N LYS A 53 -0.99 -26.41 -15.90
CA LYS A 53 -0.83 -26.37 -17.38
C LYS A 53 0.54 -25.91 -17.89
N GLN A 54 1.53 -25.74 -17.02
CA GLN A 54 2.93 -25.47 -17.41
C GLN A 54 3.87 -26.68 -17.27
N THR A 55 3.36 -27.89 -17.01
CA THR A 55 4.16 -29.10 -16.75
C THR A 55 4.10 -30.17 -17.86
N THR A 56 4.03 -29.78 -19.13
CA THR A 56 4.25 -30.73 -20.24
C THR A 56 5.20 -30.18 -21.29
N SER A 57 6.51 -30.29 -21.00
CA SER A 57 7.48 -30.78 -21.98
C SER A 57 8.82 -31.10 -21.30
N ASN A 58 9.24 -32.35 -21.43
CA ASN A 58 10.57 -32.92 -21.32
C ASN A 58 11.16 -33.20 -19.91
N SER A 59 11.07 -34.49 -19.58
CA SER A 59 11.77 -35.19 -18.51
C SER A 59 13.25 -35.42 -18.84
N SER A 60 14.14 -34.77 -18.09
CA SER A 60 15.41 -35.33 -17.55
C SER A 60 16.20 -34.19 -16.89
N ASN A 61 16.43 -34.29 -15.58
CA ASN A 61 16.95 -33.27 -14.63
C ASN A 61 15.92 -32.23 -14.15
N ALA A 62 14.97 -32.65 -13.32
CA ALA A 62 14.15 -31.73 -12.53
C ALA A 62 14.97 -31.17 -11.35
N GLN A 63 15.91 -30.27 -11.66
CA GLN A 63 16.44 -29.35 -10.66
C GLN A 63 15.25 -28.51 -10.19
N GLN A 64 14.85 -28.64 -8.92
CA GLN A 64 13.71 -27.88 -8.39
C GLN A 64 13.94 -26.39 -8.62
N SER A 65 13.18 -25.80 -9.55
CA SER A 65 13.39 -24.42 -9.95
C SER A 65 12.92 -23.47 -8.86
N GLU A 66 13.79 -22.55 -8.45
CA GLU A 66 13.43 -21.44 -7.56
C GLU A 66 12.19 -20.70 -8.06
N LYS A 67 11.19 -20.56 -7.20
CA LYS A 67 9.97 -19.78 -7.49
C LYS A 67 10.08 -18.41 -6.83
N LEU A 68 9.91 -17.33 -7.59
CA LEU A 68 9.83 -15.97 -7.03
C LEU A 68 8.62 -15.86 -6.09
N VAL A 69 8.88 -15.39 -4.87
CA VAL A 69 7.85 -15.09 -3.87
C VAL A 69 7.58 -13.59 -3.85
N VAL A 70 8.61 -12.79 -3.58
CA VAL A 70 8.49 -11.34 -3.43
C VAL A 70 9.78 -10.63 -3.79
N VAL A 71 9.68 -9.41 -4.30
CA VAL A 71 10.81 -8.47 -4.40
C VAL A 71 10.70 -7.48 -3.24
N LEU A 72 11.75 -7.38 -2.44
CA LEU A 72 11.82 -6.51 -1.28
C LEU A 72 11.99 -5.04 -1.70
N PRO A 73 11.73 -4.06 -0.82
CA PRO A 73 11.83 -2.64 -1.16
C PRO A 73 13.25 -2.18 -1.58
N ASP A 74 14.29 -2.88 -1.16
CA ASP A 74 15.68 -2.65 -1.59
C ASP A 74 16.01 -3.27 -2.96
N GLY A 75 15.09 -4.06 -3.53
CA GLY A 75 15.25 -4.74 -4.82
C GLY A 75 15.70 -6.21 -4.70
N ASP A 76 16.02 -6.67 -3.49
CA ASP A 76 16.41 -8.05 -3.25
C ASP A 76 15.24 -9.00 -3.54
N ARG A 77 15.54 -10.19 -4.07
CA ARG A 77 14.53 -11.17 -4.48
C ARG A 77 14.47 -12.29 -3.47
N VAL A 78 13.29 -12.52 -2.91
CA VAL A 78 13.01 -13.72 -2.10
C VAL A 78 12.37 -14.77 -3.00
N THR A 79 13.02 -15.91 -3.13
CA THR A 79 12.55 -17.09 -3.84
C THR A 79 12.29 -18.24 -2.86
N SER A 80 11.56 -19.26 -3.31
CA SER A 80 11.30 -20.46 -2.54
C SER A 80 11.64 -21.72 -3.32
N ILE A 81 12.18 -22.72 -2.63
CA ILE A 81 12.36 -24.10 -3.10
C ILE A 81 11.67 -25.04 -2.11
N VAL A 82 10.93 -26.03 -2.61
CA VAL A 82 10.22 -27.00 -1.75
C VAL A 82 10.97 -28.33 -1.76
N SER A 83 11.52 -28.73 -0.62
CA SER A 83 12.19 -30.02 -0.45
C SER A 83 11.25 -31.02 0.25
N PRO A 84 11.07 -32.22 -0.29
CA PRO A 84 10.34 -33.27 0.40
C PRO A 84 11.05 -33.66 1.69
N SER A 85 10.31 -33.80 2.79
CA SER A 85 10.84 -34.31 4.06
C SER A 85 9.92 -35.37 4.66
N SER A 86 10.46 -36.23 5.52
CA SER A 86 9.70 -37.28 6.22
C SER A 86 8.63 -36.73 7.17
N GLU A 87 8.75 -35.48 7.59
CA GLU A 87 7.82 -34.79 8.51
C GLU A 87 6.89 -33.80 7.80
N GLY A 88 6.95 -33.74 6.47
CA GLY A 88 6.19 -32.81 5.62
C GLY A 88 7.10 -31.93 4.75
N ASP A 89 6.61 -31.48 3.60
CA ASP A 89 7.41 -30.68 2.66
C ASP A 89 7.94 -29.39 3.33
N ALA A 90 9.26 -29.22 3.32
CA ALA A 90 9.93 -28.04 3.83
C ALA A 90 10.09 -27.01 2.72
N THR A 91 9.66 -25.78 2.95
CA THR A 91 9.88 -24.66 2.03
C THR A 91 11.10 -23.87 2.48
N HIS A 92 12.15 -23.89 1.69
CA HIS A 92 13.36 -23.08 1.88
C HIS A 92 13.17 -21.72 1.22
N LEU A 93 13.43 -20.65 1.97
CA LEU A 93 13.41 -19.27 1.50
C LEU A 93 14.83 -18.83 1.18
N LEU A 94 15.04 -18.34 -0.03
CA LEU A 94 16.33 -17.84 -0.49
C LEU A 94 16.23 -16.36 -0.79
N LEU A 95 17.19 -15.58 -0.30
CA LEU A 95 17.39 -14.17 -0.60
C LEU A 95 18.53 -14.06 -1.59
N ASN A 96 18.25 -13.66 -2.83
CA ASN A 96 19.24 -13.63 -3.92
C ASN A 96 20.02 -14.97 -4.01
N SER A 97 19.29 -16.09 -3.96
CA SER A 97 19.82 -17.47 -3.95
C SER A 97 20.64 -17.86 -2.70
N ILE A 98 20.67 -17.02 -1.66
CA ILE A 98 21.25 -17.38 -0.35
C ILE A 98 20.15 -17.87 0.56
N HIS A 99 20.26 -19.09 1.09
CA HIS A 99 19.28 -19.64 2.03
C HIS A 99 19.22 -18.83 3.34
N ILE A 100 18.07 -18.23 3.65
CA ILE A 100 17.89 -17.36 4.82
C ILE A 100 17.00 -17.94 5.92
N ALA A 101 16.07 -18.83 5.57
CA ALA A 101 15.20 -19.54 6.51
C ALA A 101 14.52 -20.72 5.82
N SER A 102 14.01 -21.68 6.59
CA SER A 102 13.10 -22.71 6.11
C SER A 102 11.82 -22.68 6.93
N PHE A 103 10.68 -23.01 6.35
CA PHE A 103 9.47 -23.26 7.12
C PHE A 103 8.74 -24.52 6.70
N GLN A 104 8.02 -25.10 7.65
CA GLN A 104 7.13 -26.23 7.47
C GLN A 104 5.75 -25.89 8.00
N VAL A 105 4.70 -26.35 7.32
CA VAL A 105 3.31 -26.16 7.77
C VAL A 105 2.82 -27.42 8.45
N ASP A 106 2.49 -27.32 9.73
CA ASP A 106 1.89 -28.40 10.50
C ASP A 106 0.37 -28.40 10.28
N ASN A 107 -0.08 -29.18 9.29
CA ASN A 107 -1.50 -29.27 8.95
C ASN A 107 -2.36 -29.98 10.01
N ASN A 108 -1.72 -30.67 10.96
CA ASN A 108 -2.45 -31.33 12.06
C ASN A 108 -2.71 -30.38 13.22
N ASN A 109 -2.04 -29.21 13.25
CA ASN A 109 -2.15 -28.26 14.34
C ASN A 109 -2.62 -26.89 13.84
N ALA A 110 -3.94 -26.70 13.78
CA ALA A 110 -4.55 -25.42 13.43
C ALA A 110 -4.94 -24.65 14.70
N LEU A 111 -4.51 -23.39 14.79
CA LEU A 111 -4.66 -22.53 15.96
C LEU A 111 -5.48 -21.28 15.64
N ALA A 112 -6.33 -20.87 16.60
CA ALA A 112 -7.06 -19.60 16.56
C ALA A 112 -6.38 -18.57 17.48
N PHE A 113 -6.39 -17.29 17.08
CA PHE A 113 -5.94 -16.19 17.92
C PHE A 113 -7.12 -15.60 18.72
N GLU A 114 -7.47 -16.21 19.85
CA GLU A 114 -8.70 -15.91 20.58
C GLU A 114 -8.59 -14.73 21.57
N ILE A 115 -8.15 -13.54 21.13
CA ILE A 115 -7.81 -12.44 22.04
C ILE A 115 -8.97 -11.96 22.95
N THR A 116 -10.22 -12.05 22.49
CA THR A 116 -11.40 -11.53 23.20
C THR A 116 -12.01 -12.53 24.17
N SER A 117 -11.71 -13.83 24.03
CA SER A 117 -12.27 -14.88 24.87
C SER A 117 -11.36 -15.23 26.05
N VAL A 118 -10.06 -14.92 25.97
CA VAL A 118 -9.07 -15.17 27.03
C VAL A 118 -9.56 -14.65 28.39
N GLY A 119 -9.55 -15.51 29.41
CA GLY A 119 -9.99 -15.20 30.77
C GLY A 119 -11.50 -15.10 30.94
N SER A 120 -12.29 -15.32 29.89
CA SER A 120 -13.74 -15.31 29.93
C SER A 120 -14.32 -16.73 29.93
N ARG A 121 -15.63 -16.86 30.18
CA ARG A 121 -16.36 -18.14 30.06
C ARG A 121 -16.37 -18.74 28.65
N TYR A 122 -15.94 -17.98 27.65
CA TYR A 122 -15.90 -18.40 26.24
C TYR A 122 -14.49 -18.82 25.79
N GLU A 123 -13.49 -18.78 26.68
CA GLU A 123 -12.13 -19.22 26.36
C GLU A 123 -12.12 -20.68 25.88
N GLY A 124 -11.47 -20.94 24.74
CA GLY A 124 -11.42 -22.26 24.12
C GLY A 124 -12.72 -22.72 23.44
N ALA A 125 -13.76 -21.89 23.44
CA ALA A 125 -15.07 -22.17 22.82
C ALA A 125 -15.35 -21.21 21.64
N THR A 126 -14.34 -20.86 20.85
CA THR A 126 -14.49 -19.89 19.73
C THR A 126 -14.43 -20.53 18.34
N ASP A 127 -15.48 -21.26 17.95
CA ASP A 127 -15.58 -21.86 16.61
C ASP A 127 -15.68 -20.83 15.46
N HIS A 128 -16.03 -19.59 15.80
CA HIS A 128 -16.18 -18.49 14.85
C HIS A 128 -14.86 -17.78 14.54
N VAL A 129 -13.82 -17.97 15.36
CA VAL A 129 -12.50 -17.37 15.12
C VAL A 129 -11.76 -18.25 14.11
N PRO A 130 -11.27 -17.67 12.98
CA PRO A 130 -10.52 -18.44 12.00
C PRO A 130 -9.31 -19.16 12.61
N ARG A 131 -9.15 -20.43 12.26
CA ARG A 131 -7.99 -21.25 12.62
C ARG A 131 -7.05 -21.37 11.44
N TYR A 132 -5.76 -21.20 11.68
CA TYR A 132 -4.72 -21.34 10.67
C TYR A 132 -3.68 -22.37 11.12
N SER A 133 -3.14 -23.13 10.16
CA SER A 133 -2.10 -24.14 10.45
C SER A 133 -0.86 -23.49 11.03
N LEU A 134 -0.26 -24.14 12.04
CA LEU A 134 0.99 -23.70 12.66
C LEU A 134 2.13 -23.76 11.64
N VAL A 135 2.89 -22.67 11.55
CA VAL A 135 4.11 -22.58 10.74
C VAL A 135 5.32 -22.74 11.67
N LYS A 136 6.12 -23.77 11.45
CA LYS A 136 7.41 -23.94 12.13
C LYS A 136 8.49 -23.29 11.26
N LEU A 137 9.22 -22.33 11.80
CA LEU A 137 10.32 -21.65 11.10
C LEU A 137 11.66 -22.07 11.71
N CYS A 138 12.59 -22.45 10.85
CA CYS A 138 13.91 -22.96 11.22
C CYS A 138 15.02 -22.13 10.56
N ALA A 139 16.17 -22.08 11.22
CA ALA A 139 17.39 -21.50 10.66
C ALA A 139 17.91 -22.31 9.46
N PRO A 140 18.70 -21.70 8.55
CA PRO A 140 19.43 -22.43 7.53
C PRO A 140 20.35 -23.51 8.11
N GLU A 141 20.54 -24.62 7.39
CA GLU A 141 21.45 -25.70 7.84
C GLU A 141 22.91 -25.21 7.95
N SER A 142 23.30 -24.30 7.05
CA SER A 142 24.63 -23.71 7.02
C SER A 142 24.90 -22.73 8.17
N LYS A 143 23.84 -22.16 8.77
CA LYS A 143 23.95 -21.12 9.80
C LYS A 143 22.75 -21.20 10.74
N LYS A 144 23.00 -21.56 12.00
CA LYS A 144 21.95 -21.80 13.01
C LYS A 144 21.28 -20.53 13.56
N ASP A 145 21.64 -19.33 13.09
CA ASP A 145 21.01 -18.06 13.48
C ASP A 145 20.26 -17.43 12.29
N ILE A 146 19.36 -16.50 12.57
CA ILE A 146 18.71 -15.67 11.53
C ILE A 146 18.84 -14.21 11.94
N THR A 147 19.40 -13.37 11.07
CA THR A 147 19.50 -11.93 11.33
C THR A 147 18.11 -11.26 11.24
N ILE A 148 17.88 -10.18 11.98
CA ILE A 148 16.59 -9.45 11.95
C ILE A 148 16.14 -9.07 10.51
N PRO A 149 17.00 -8.55 9.61
CA PRO A 149 16.59 -8.26 8.22
C PRO A 149 16.16 -9.49 7.42
N ASN A 150 16.82 -10.63 7.62
CA ASN A 150 16.48 -11.89 6.96
C ASN A 150 15.18 -12.47 7.53
N PHE A 151 14.99 -12.34 8.84
CA PHE A 151 13.77 -12.75 9.52
C PHE A 151 12.56 -11.95 9.03
N TRP A 152 12.67 -10.63 8.93
CA TRP A 152 11.61 -9.79 8.38
C TRP A 152 11.31 -10.14 6.91
N ALA A 153 12.34 -10.43 6.11
CA ALA A 153 12.17 -10.90 4.73
C ALA A 153 11.41 -12.25 4.66
N ALA A 154 11.69 -13.16 5.59
CA ALA A 154 10.95 -14.42 5.69
C ALA A 154 9.48 -14.18 6.07
N ILE A 155 9.20 -13.25 6.98
CA ILE A 155 7.83 -12.86 7.36
C ILE A 155 7.09 -12.22 6.18
N TYR A 156 7.76 -11.38 5.38
CA TYR A 156 7.17 -10.84 4.15
C TYR A 156 6.84 -11.96 3.16
N ALA A 157 7.74 -12.93 2.98
CA ALA A 157 7.45 -14.10 2.16
C ALA A 157 6.22 -14.88 2.68
N LEU A 158 6.13 -15.10 3.99
CA LEU A 158 4.97 -15.77 4.62
C LEU A 158 3.66 -15.00 4.36
N PHE A 159 3.61 -13.68 4.58
CA PHE A 159 2.41 -12.89 4.28
C PHE A 159 2.11 -12.74 2.79
N THR A 160 3.08 -13.02 1.92
CA THR A 160 2.85 -13.09 0.47
C THR A 160 2.22 -14.43 0.09
N LEU A 161 2.72 -15.54 0.65
CA LEU A 161 2.21 -16.90 0.40
C LEU A 161 0.85 -17.14 1.08
N TYR A 162 0.68 -16.66 2.30
CA TYR A 162 -0.52 -16.81 3.13
C TYR A 162 -1.32 -15.51 3.24
N HIS A 163 -1.40 -14.75 2.15
CA HIS A 163 -1.96 -13.39 2.12
C HIS A 163 -3.43 -13.23 2.53
N THR A 164 -4.18 -14.33 2.70
CA THR A 164 -5.59 -14.33 3.17
C THR A 164 -5.71 -14.49 4.67
N GLN A 165 -4.63 -14.88 5.36
CA GLN A 165 -4.65 -15.11 6.80
C GLN A 165 -4.51 -13.78 7.55
N GLU A 166 -5.38 -13.53 8.51
CA GLU A 166 -5.28 -12.36 9.39
C GLU A 166 -4.07 -12.46 10.32
N HIS A 167 -3.75 -13.70 10.71
CA HIS A 167 -2.63 -14.04 11.56
C HIS A 167 -1.94 -15.30 11.05
N ILE A 168 -0.63 -15.41 11.25
CA ILE A 168 0.13 -16.65 11.01
C ILE A 168 0.63 -17.14 12.36
N PRO A 169 0.13 -18.28 12.90
CA PRO A 169 0.70 -18.90 14.08
C PRO A 169 2.10 -19.41 13.73
N LEU A 170 3.10 -18.92 14.44
CA LEU A 170 4.51 -19.18 14.18
C LEU A 170 5.16 -19.80 15.42
N LEU A 171 5.87 -20.91 15.21
CA LEU A 171 6.80 -21.50 16.17
C LEU A 171 8.22 -21.36 15.63
N LEU A 172 9.10 -20.76 16.44
CA LEU A 172 10.54 -20.76 16.17
C LEU A 172 11.13 -22.09 16.65
N SER A 173 11.84 -22.80 15.78
CA SER A 173 12.48 -24.09 16.09
C SER A 173 13.91 -24.09 15.57
N ASP A 174 14.85 -24.63 16.35
CA ASP A 174 16.25 -24.82 15.91
C ASP A 174 16.96 -23.52 15.48
N ILE A 175 16.62 -22.39 16.12
CA ILE A 175 17.24 -21.09 15.90
C ILE A 175 18.03 -20.67 17.15
N LEU A 176 19.34 -20.46 17.01
CA LEU A 176 20.25 -20.12 18.10
C LEU A 176 19.89 -18.79 18.78
N ASN A 177 19.48 -17.78 18.00
CA ASN A 177 19.10 -16.45 18.49
C ASN A 177 17.58 -16.27 18.63
N GLN A 178 16.83 -17.34 18.97
CA GLN A 178 15.36 -17.27 19.09
C GLN A 178 14.85 -16.21 20.08
N ASP A 179 15.61 -15.94 21.15
CA ASP A 179 15.21 -14.99 22.20
C ASP A 179 15.25 -13.55 21.66
N GLU A 180 16.29 -13.22 20.87
CA GLU A 180 16.40 -11.94 20.15
C GLU A 180 15.23 -11.74 19.18
N LEU A 181 14.88 -12.78 18.42
CA LEU A 181 13.76 -12.73 17.47
C LEU A 181 12.41 -12.59 18.19
N SER A 182 12.26 -13.23 19.35
CA SER A 182 11.05 -13.14 20.19
C SER A 182 10.89 -11.76 20.83
N GLU A 183 11.99 -11.16 21.28
CA GLU A 183 12.02 -9.78 21.76
C GLU A 183 11.67 -8.80 20.63
N TYR A 184 12.23 -9.00 19.43
CA TYR A 184 11.91 -8.22 18.25
C TYR A 184 10.41 -8.24 17.92
N PHE A 185 9.75 -9.40 17.98
CA PHE A 185 8.29 -9.49 17.79
C PHE A 185 7.51 -8.64 18.78
N THR A 186 7.87 -8.75 20.04
CA THR A 186 7.17 -8.11 21.15
C THR A 186 7.34 -6.59 21.08
N ASN A 187 8.57 -6.12 20.88
CA ASN A 187 8.89 -4.70 20.85
C ASN A 187 8.32 -3.97 19.62
N THR A 188 8.15 -4.69 18.51
CA THR A 188 7.61 -4.12 17.27
C THR A 188 6.10 -4.26 17.14
N GLY A 189 5.47 -5.10 17.97
CA GLY A 189 4.07 -5.48 17.85
C GLY A 189 3.76 -6.36 16.62
N LEU A 190 4.79 -6.85 15.92
CA LEU A 190 4.65 -7.69 14.73
C LEU A 190 4.02 -9.06 15.05
N GLY A 191 4.28 -9.56 16.26
CA GLY A 191 3.73 -10.80 16.77
C GLY A 191 3.22 -10.64 18.19
N ARG A 192 2.22 -11.45 18.56
CA ARG A 192 1.75 -11.56 19.95
C ARG A 192 1.75 -13.02 20.37
N GLN A 193 2.33 -13.30 21.53
CA GLN A 193 2.20 -14.61 22.14
C GLN A 193 0.76 -14.81 22.63
N SER A 194 0.27 -16.05 22.51
CA SER A 194 -1.03 -16.39 23.07
C SER A 194 -0.96 -16.44 24.59
N ALA A 195 -1.95 -15.89 25.27
CA ALA A 195 -2.05 -15.90 26.73
C ALA A 195 -2.47 -17.28 27.30
N ILE A 196 -2.59 -18.32 26.46
CA ILE A 196 -3.00 -19.67 26.85
C ILE A 196 -1.92 -20.29 27.74
N ASN A 197 -2.03 -20.04 29.05
CA ASN A 197 -1.16 -20.62 30.07
C ASN A 197 -1.94 -21.32 31.19
N ARG A 198 -3.24 -21.64 30.99
CA ARG A 198 -4.01 -22.37 32.00
C ARG A 198 -4.81 -23.53 31.39
N GLY A 199 -4.16 -24.70 31.32
CA GLY A 199 -4.84 -25.99 31.44
C GLY A 199 -5.06 -26.83 30.17
N GLN A 200 -4.64 -26.41 28.98
CA GLN A 200 -4.71 -27.25 27.78
C GLN A 200 -3.36 -27.86 27.42
N ASN A 201 -3.33 -29.20 27.30
CA ASN A 201 -2.20 -30.08 26.96
C ASN A 201 -1.66 -29.92 25.53
N THR A 202 -1.71 -28.71 24.95
CA THR A 202 -1.06 -28.44 23.67
C THR A 202 0.38 -28.03 23.92
N VAL A 203 1.30 -28.97 23.72
CA VAL A 203 2.74 -28.94 24.02
C VAL A 203 3.50 -27.67 23.59
N ASN A 204 2.92 -26.80 22.75
CA ASN A 204 3.58 -25.61 22.20
C ASN A 204 2.78 -24.29 22.31
N ALA A 205 1.64 -24.25 23.01
CA ALA A 205 0.77 -23.06 23.04
C ALA A 205 1.42 -21.83 23.68
N GLY A 206 2.25 -22.02 24.73
CA GLY A 206 2.99 -20.93 25.38
C GLY A 206 4.19 -20.39 24.60
N ALA A 207 4.66 -21.12 23.58
CA ALA A 207 5.80 -20.74 22.73
C ALA A 207 5.37 -20.22 21.34
N THR A 208 4.07 -20.33 20.99
CA THR A 208 3.56 -19.92 19.69
C THR A 208 3.31 -18.41 19.65
N THR A 209 3.86 -17.75 18.64
CA THR A 209 3.63 -16.32 18.36
C THR A 209 2.69 -16.17 17.18
N PHE A 210 1.65 -15.35 17.31
CA PHE A 210 0.73 -15.03 16.23
C PHE A 210 1.20 -13.76 15.52
N LEU A 211 1.76 -13.91 14.32
CA LEU A 211 2.14 -12.78 13.47
C LEU A 211 0.88 -12.03 13.03
N SER A 212 0.84 -10.70 13.14
CA SER A 212 -0.29 -9.90 12.71
C SER A 212 -0.09 -9.34 11.30
N ARG A 213 -0.97 -9.71 10.37
CA ARG A 213 -0.94 -9.17 9.00
C ARG A 213 -1.13 -7.65 9.00
N ALA A 214 -2.03 -7.16 9.84
CA ALA A 214 -2.31 -5.73 9.97
C ALA A 214 -1.13 -4.95 10.55
N ALA A 215 -0.41 -5.50 11.54
CA ALA A 215 0.80 -4.86 12.07
C ALA A 215 1.93 -4.86 11.04
N PHE A 216 2.13 -5.99 10.35
CA PHE A 216 3.14 -6.10 9.29
C PHE A 216 2.98 -5.02 8.21
N TRP A 217 1.77 -4.88 7.64
CA TRP A 217 1.50 -3.85 6.63
C TRP A 217 1.47 -2.42 7.19
N GLN A 218 1.46 -2.22 8.51
CA GLN A 218 1.69 -0.90 9.09
C GLN A 218 3.18 -0.55 9.23
N GLY A 219 4.08 -1.43 8.82
CA GLY A 219 5.53 -1.22 8.88
C GLY A 219 6.18 -1.76 10.16
N ALA A 220 5.47 -2.58 10.94
CA ALA A 220 6.03 -3.17 12.16
C ALA A 220 7.38 -3.86 11.90
N GLY A 221 8.37 -3.49 12.70
CA GLY A 221 9.71 -4.07 12.63
C GLY A 221 10.63 -3.52 11.55
N THR A 222 10.24 -2.48 10.83
CA THR A 222 11.11 -1.86 9.80
C THR A 222 11.96 -0.71 10.37
N THR A 223 11.34 0.41 10.76
CA THR A 223 12.02 1.62 11.23
C THR A 223 12.86 1.35 12.48
N GLY A 224 14.16 1.69 12.42
CA GLY A 224 15.09 1.54 13.54
C GLY A 224 15.73 0.15 13.68
N TYR A 225 15.28 -0.84 12.90
CA TYR A 225 15.80 -2.21 12.95
C TYR A 225 16.60 -2.58 11.70
N HIS A 226 16.13 -2.17 10.52
CA HIS A 226 16.82 -2.43 9.25
C HIS A 226 16.35 -1.51 8.13
N THR A 227 17.02 -1.56 6.98
CA THR A 227 16.74 -0.71 5.81
C THR A 227 15.66 -1.26 4.87
N ARG A 228 15.17 -2.49 5.06
CA ARG A 228 14.11 -3.14 4.27
C ARG A 228 12.71 -2.58 4.59
N SER A 229 12.52 -1.30 4.33
CA SER A 229 11.26 -0.58 4.57
C SER A 229 10.63 -0.19 3.24
N TRP A 230 9.30 -0.25 3.13
CA TRP A 230 8.61 0.31 1.96
C TRP A 230 8.84 1.82 1.84
N LEU A 231 9.07 2.51 2.97
CA LEU A 231 9.55 3.90 2.99
C LEU A 231 11.07 3.91 2.85
N LEU A 232 11.58 4.37 1.69
CA LEU A 232 13.02 4.35 1.41
C LEU A 232 13.80 5.49 2.10
N SER A 233 13.09 6.48 2.64
CA SER A 233 13.67 7.57 3.42
C SER A 233 12.74 7.88 4.59
N PRO A 234 12.66 6.98 5.60
CA PRO A 234 11.80 7.20 6.75
C PRO A 234 12.28 8.46 7.50
N THR A 235 11.33 9.34 7.80
CA THR A 235 11.60 10.55 8.58
C THR A 235 11.08 10.34 10.00
N GLN A 236 11.71 11.02 10.97
CA GLN A 236 11.16 11.03 12.33
C GLN A 236 9.77 11.69 12.33
N MET A 237 8.92 11.28 13.27
CA MET A 237 7.58 11.84 13.40
C MET A 237 7.69 13.36 13.65
N PHE A 238 7.14 14.15 12.73
CA PHE A 238 7.14 15.60 12.84
C PHE A 238 6.20 16.06 13.97
N PRO A 239 6.62 16.96 14.88
CA PRO A 239 5.78 17.38 16.01
C PRO A 239 4.49 18.08 15.56
N THR A 240 3.43 17.94 16.35
CA THR A 240 2.17 18.66 16.11
C THR A 240 2.28 20.08 16.66
N ILE A 241 2.52 21.05 15.78
CA ILE A 241 2.60 22.48 16.11
C ILE A 241 1.45 23.20 15.39
N PRO A 242 0.66 24.07 16.03
CA PRO A 242 -0.39 24.81 15.35
C PRO A 242 0.13 25.67 14.19
N SER A 243 -0.64 25.70 13.11
CA SER A 243 -0.43 26.52 11.92
C SER A 243 -1.78 26.91 11.32
N PHE A 244 -1.73 27.72 10.27
CA PHE A 244 -2.90 28.27 9.60
C PHE A 244 -2.64 28.34 8.10
N THR A 245 -3.71 28.32 7.30
CA THR A 245 -3.59 28.53 5.86
C THR A 245 -2.91 29.87 5.56
N LYS A 246 -2.00 29.85 4.59
CA LYS A 246 -1.21 31.03 4.19
C LYS A 246 -1.93 31.82 3.10
N ASN A 247 -3.00 32.50 3.50
CA ASN A 247 -3.79 33.40 2.67
C ASN A 247 -4.14 34.68 3.45
N GLU A 248 -4.56 35.74 2.76
CA GLU A 248 -4.87 37.04 3.40
C GLU A 248 -5.93 36.91 4.50
N MET A 249 -6.87 36.00 4.32
CA MET A 249 -7.88 35.61 5.31
C MET A 249 -7.46 34.31 5.96
N VAL A 250 -7.42 34.21 7.29
CA VAL A 250 -7.21 32.91 7.97
C VAL A 250 -8.44 32.03 7.76
N ILE A 251 -8.34 31.02 6.91
CA ILE A 251 -9.48 30.16 6.55
C ILE A 251 -9.59 28.93 7.46
N ILE A 252 -8.47 28.33 7.85
CA ILE A 252 -8.49 27.15 8.73
C ILE A 252 -7.22 26.99 9.55
N SER A 253 -7.37 26.50 10.79
CA SER A 253 -6.28 26.07 11.65
C SER A 253 -5.98 24.58 11.45
N HIS A 254 -4.70 24.24 11.29
CA HIS A 254 -4.21 22.89 11.05
C HIS A 254 -2.78 22.74 11.61
N PRO A 255 -2.25 21.51 11.79
CA PRO A 255 -0.85 21.37 12.17
C PRO A 255 0.11 21.87 11.09
N LEU A 256 1.25 22.38 11.50
CA LEU A 256 2.39 22.63 10.64
C LEU A 256 2.77 21.34 9.91
N ARG A 257 2.84 21.42 8.58
CA ARG A 257 3.16 20.26 7.74
C ARG A 257 4.68 20.01 7.71
N PRO A 258 5.13 18.75 7.63
CA PRO A 258 6.53 18.43 7.49
C PRO A 258 7.16 19.10 6.25
N PRO A 259 8.47 19.35 6.25
CA PRO A 259 9.19 19.79 5.06
C PRO A 259 8.97 18.84 3.87
N LYS A 260 9.01 19.39 2.66
CA LYS A 260 8.93 18.58 1.44
C LYS A 260 10.17 17.71 1.27
N PRO A 261 10.05 16.52 0.64
CA PRO A 261 11.20 15.74 0.21
C PRO A 261 12.08 16.49 -0.80
N LEU A 262 13.28 15.95 -1.05
CA LEU A 262 14.16 16.48 -2.10
C LEU A 262 13.60 16.15 -3.49
N PRO A 263 13.80 17.02 -4.51
CA PRO A 263 13.37 16.74 -5.88
C PRO A 263 13.87 15.36 -6.35
N GLY A 264 12.98 14.56 -6.94
CA GLY A 264 13.31 13.21 -7.44
C GLY A 264 13.54 12.15 -6.37
N GLN A 265 13.46 12.48 -5.08
CA GLN A 265 13.64 11.52 -4.00
C GLN A 265 12.61 10.39 -4.08
N MET A 266 13.09 9.14 -4.05
CA MET A 266 12.22 7.97 -3.97
C MET A 266 11.64 7.84 -2.57
N LEU A 267 10.32 7.89 -2.46
CA LEU A 267 9.60 7.89 -1.18
C LEU A 267 9.13 6.50 -0.80
N TYR A 268 8.70 5.72 -1.79
CA TYR A 268 8.04 4.45 -1.57
C TYR A 268 8.35 3.44 -2.67
N ARG A 269 8.56 2.17 -2.30
CA ARG A 269 8.60 1.03 -3.24
C ARG A 269 7.85 -0.17 -2.69
N ARG A 270 6.98 -0.80 -3.50
CA ARG A 270 6.32 -2.07 -3.17
C ARG A 270 6.17 -2.97 -4.40
N TYR A 271 6.60 -4.21 -4.27
CA TYR A 271 6.31 -5.25 -5.25
C TYR A 271 4.83 -5.65 -5.22
N CYS A 272 4.19 -5.66 -6.38
CA CYS A 272 2.81 -6.09 -6.58
C CYS A 272 2.82 -7.43 -7.31
N SER A 273 2.77 -8.53 -6.56
CA SER A 273 2.89 -9.92 -7.06
C SER A 273 1.82 -10.30 -8.08
N GLU A 274 0.62 -9.72 -8.03
CA GLU A 274 -0.41 -9.93 -9.07
C GLU A 274 0.01 -9.40 -10.45
N ILE A 275 0.82 -8.35 -10.46
CA ILE A 275 1.29 -7.68 -11.68
C ILE A 275 2.70 -8.18 -12.05
N GLY A 276 3.45 -8.66 -11.07
CA GLY A 276 4.84 -9.09 -11.25
C GLY A 276 5.83 -7.93 -11.32
N GLN A 277 5.43 -6.73 -10.87
CA GLN A 277 6.19 -5.48 -11.01
C GLN A 277 6.23 -4.70 -9.69
N SER A 278 7.25 -3.85 -9.53
CA SER A 278 7.39 -2.94 -8.39
C SER A 278 6.79 -1.58 -8.70
N LEU A 279 5.84 -1.13 -7.88
CA LEU A 279 5.38 0.26 -7.92
C LEU A 279 6.34 1.13 -7.10
N GLU A 280 6.68 2.27 -7.67
CA GLU A 280 7.56 3.27 -7.08
C GLU A 280 6.90 4.64 -7.07
N LEU A 281 7.08 5.38 -5.97
CA LEU A 281 6.60 6.75 -5.81
C LEU A 281 7.79 7.68 -5.54
N ALA A 282 8.04 8.60 -6.46
CA ALA A 282 9.10 9.60 -6.32
C ALA A 282 8.49 11.01 -6.17
N TYR A 283 9.13 11.85 -5.36
CA TYR A 283 8.77 13.27 -5.32
C TYR A 283 9.09 13.93 -6.66
N PHE A 284 8.24 14.86 -7.10
CA PHE A 284 8.39 15.49 -8.40
C PHE A 284 9.76 16.19 -8.53
N ASP A 285 10.39 16.03 -9.70
CA ASP A 285 11.71 16.62 -10.00
C ASP A 285 11.53 17.62 -11.13
N LEU A 286 11.39 18.89 -10.79
CA LEU A 286 11.07 19.93 -11.76
C LEU A 286 12.23 20.17 -12.74
N ASP A 287 13.44 20.20 -12.21
CA ASP A 287 14.63 20.65 -12.93
C ASP A 287 15.56 19.49 -13.31
N GLY A 288 15.30 18.29 -12.81
CA GLY A 288 16.09 17.10 -13.11
C GLY A 288 17.38 17.06 -12.31
N GLU A 289 17.26 17.28 -10.99
CA GLU A 289 18.35 17.12 -10.03
C GLU A 289 18.88 15.67 -10.04
N THR A 290 17.98 14.70 -10.23
CA THR A 290 18.28 13.27 -10.09
C THR A 290 18.61 12.56 -11.40
N ASP A 291 18.23 13.14 -12.55
CA ASP A 291 18.50 12.58 -13.88
C ASP A 291 19.61 13.31 -14.63
N GLY A 292 20.24 14.31 -14.01
CA GLY A 292 21.37 15.07 -14.56
C GLY A 292 20.97 16.12 -15.61
N THR A 293 19.68 16.26 -15.96
CA THR A 293 19.25 17.24 -16.96
C THR A 293 19.45 18.68 -16.48
N LYS A 294 19.38 18.95 -15.18
CA LYS A 294 19.74 20.27 -14.62
C LYS A 294 21.18 20.68 -14.95
N ILE A 295 22.12 19.74 -14.86
CA ILE A 295 23.56 19.97 -15.09
C ILE A 295 23.84 20.30 -16.55
N SER A 296 23.05 19.73 -17.48
CA SER A 296 23.17 19.99 -18.92
C SER A 296 22.75 21.39 -19.37
N GLY A 297 22.25 22.25 -18.47
CA GLY A 297 22.06 23.69 -18.72
C GLY A 297 20.93 24.08 -19.69
N GLY A 298 20.10 23.13 -20.12
CA GLY A 298 18.97 23.42 -21.04
C GLY A 298 17.98 22.28 -21.26
N GLY A 299 18.01 21.23 -20.43
CA GLY A 299 17.12 20.07 -20.54
C GLY A 299 15.79 20.24 -19.82
N ILE A 300 14.77 19.53 -20.31
CA ILE A 300 13.53 19.27 -19.56
C ILE A 300 13.71 17.99 -18.74
N SER A 301 13.42 18.03 -17.44
CA SER A 301 13.51 16.83 -16.61
C SER A 301 12.59 15.73 -17.11
N ARG A 302 12.92 14.47 -16.83
CA ARG A 302 12.04 13.34 -17.21
C ARG A 302 10.63 13.47 -16.63
N HIS A 303 10.51 14.02 -15.42
CA HIS A 303 9.23 14.21 -14.74
C HIS A 303 8.41 15.32 -15.42
N MET A 304 9.05 16.45 -15.74
CA MET A 304 8.39 17.57 -16.42
C MET A 304 7.98 17.19 -17.85
N ALA A 305 8.81 16.45 -18.57
CA ALA A 305 8.49 15.96 -19.92
C ALA A 305 7.28 15.02 -19.90
N ALA A 306 7.26 14.06 -18.98
CA ALA A 306 6.14 13.14 -18.80
C ALA A 306 4.86 13.89 -18.41
N PHE A 307 4.92 14.76 -17.39
CA PHE A 307 3.78 15.58 -16.96
C PHE A 307 3.21 16.41 -18.11
N HIS A 308 4.07 17.06 -18.91
CA HIS A 308 3.64 17.89 -20.02
C HIS A 308 3.01 17.09 -21.16
N LYS A 309 3.61 15.95 -21.54
CA LYS A 309 3.04 15.01 -22.51
C LYS A 309 1.66 14.55 -22.04
N TRP A 310 1.53 14.09 -20.80
CA TRP A 310 0.30 13.51 -20.28
C TRP A 310 -0.82 14.54 -20.14
N HIS A 311 -0.57 15.75 -19.66
CA HIS A 311 -1.64 16.77 -19.57
C HIS A 311 -2.09 17.29 -20.95
N ASN A 312 -1.27 17.12 -21.99
CA ASN A 312 -1.65 17.38 -23.38
C ASN A 312 -2.25 16.16 -24.10
N ASP A 313 -2.30 14.99 -23.47
CA ASP A 313 -3.03 13.84 -23.99
C ASP A 313 -4.54 14.10 -23.88
N ALA A 314 -5.29 13.83 -24.95
CA ALA A 314 -6.73 14.11 -24.98
C ALA A 314 -7.48 13.34 -23.89
N ARG A 315 -7.03 12.10 -23.59
CA ARG A 315 -7.68 11.26 -22.59
C ARG A 315 -7.51 11.83 -21.19
N VAL A 316 -6.28 12.18 -20.81
CA VAL A 316 -5.98 12.77 -19.49
C VAL A 316 -6.62 14.17 -19.36
N ASN A 317 -6.50 15.00 -20.40
CA ASN A 317 -7.00 16.38 -20.38
C ASN A 317 -8.52 16.48 -20.20
N SER A 318 -9.29 15.48 -20.62
CA SER A 318 -10.73 15.45 -20.36
C SER A 318 -11.12 15.47 -18.88
N ALA A 319 -10.24 14.92 -18.03
CA ALA A 319 -10.47 14.77 -16.61
C ALA A 319 -9.77 15.87 -15.82
N TRP A 320 -8.56 16.24 -16.25
CA TRP A 320 -7.70 17.22 -15.58
C TRP A 320 -7.90 18.63 -16.11
N SER A 321 -8.10 18.78 -17.42
CA SER A 321 -8.35 20.05 -18.12
C SER A 321 -7.24 21.08 -17.98
N GLU A 322 -6.00 20.57 -17.90
CA GLU A 322 -4.76 21.35 -17.76
C GLU A 322 -3.95 21.37 -19.06
N ARG A 323 -4.56 21.21 -20.24
CA ARG A 323 -3.85 21.34 -21.52
C ARG A 323 -3.24 22.74 -21.64
N GLY A 324 -1.94 22.81 -21.82
CA GLY A 324 -1.24 24.09 -21.95
C GLY A 324 0.20 23.97 -22.45
N SER A 325 0.86 25.13 -22.48
CA SER A 325 2.27 25.24 -22.81
C SER A 325 3.14 24.62 -21.71
N LEU A 326 4.39 24.31 -22.05
CA LEU A 326 5.37 23.83 -21.07
C LEU A 326 5.57 24.83 -19.92
N GLU A 327 5.61 26.12 -20.22
CA GLU A 327 5.72 27.20 -19.22
C GLU A 327 4.53 27.21 -18.26
N THR A 328 3.30 27.03 -18.78
CA THR A 328 2.09 26.95 -17.96
C THR A 328 2.19 25.80 -16.96
N HIS A 329 2.60 24.61 -17.43
CA HIS A 329 2.76 23.45 -16.56
C HIS A 329 3.91 23.59 -15.56
N ARG A 330 5.02 24.21 -15.96
CA ARG A 330 6.14 24.50 -15.05
C ARG A 330 5.68 25.43 -13.93
N ASN A 331 5.00 26.52 -14.26
CA ASN A 331 4.43 27.46 -13.28
C ASN A 331 3.42 26.77 -12.35
N TYR A 332 2.59 25.86 -12.89
CA TYR A 332 1.65 25.05 -12.09
C TYR A 332 2.40 24.19 -11.06
N VAL A 333 3.37 23.39 -11.50
CA VAL A 333 4.13 22.50 -10.60
C VAL A 333 4.96 23.31 -9.60
N GLU A 334 5.58 24.42 -9.99
CA GLU A 334 6.28 25.30 -9.06
C GLU A 334 5.39 25.82 -7.92
N GLY A 335 4.12 26.10 -8.23
CA GLY A 335 3.12 26.44 -7.22
C GLY A 335 2.90 25.30 -6.22
N LEU A 336 2.73 24.07 -6.72
CA LEU A 336 2.54 22.88 -5.89
C LEU A 336 3.76 22.57 -5.01
N LEU A 337 4.98 22.77 -5.52
CA LEU A 337 6.21 22.55 -4.76
C LEU A 337 6.37 23.56 -3.61
N LYS A 338 5.79 24.76 -3.74
CA LYS A 338 5.76 25.80 -2.69
C LYS A 338 4.61 25.62 -1.70
N ASP A 339 3.54 24.92 -2.09
CA ASP A 339 2.39 24.68 -1.23
C ASP A 339 2.66 23.56 -0.20
N PRO A 340 2.73 23.84 1.11
CA PRO A 340 2.98 22.82 2.13
C PRO A 340 1.89 21.74 2.19
N SER A 341 0.67 22.04 1.72
CA SER A 341 -0.49 21.16 1.79
C SER A 341 -0.53 20.06 0.72
N VAL A 342 0.24 20.21 -0.38
CA VAL A 342 0.18 19.30 -1.56
C VAL A 342 1.50 18.61 -1.83
N LEU A 343 1.52 17.29 -1.96
CA LEU A 343 2.71 16.51 -2.32
C LEU A 343 2.56 15.97 -3.76
N PRO A 344 3.18 16.62 -4.78
CA PRO A 344 3.20 16.09 -6.14
C PRO A 344 4.15 14.90 -6.26
N ILE A 345 3.64 13.79 -6.79
CA ILE A 345 4.31 12.49 -6.87
C ILE A 345 4.30 11.98 -8.31
N MET A 346 5.44 11.47 -8.75
CA MET A 346 5.57 10.67 -9.96
C MET A 346 5.52 9.19 -9.60
N MET A 347 4.80 8.43 -10.41
CA MET A 347 4.63 6.99 -10.23
C MET A 347 5.34 6.24 -11.35
N SER A 348 6.00 5.12 -11.02
CA SER A 348 6.59 4.22 -12.00
C SER A 348 6.33 2.74 -11.68
N TRP A 349 6.35 1.91 -12.73
CA TRP A 349 6.48 0.46 -12.64
C TRP A 349 7.89 0.06 -13.06
N ASP A 350 8.66 -0.53 -12.15
CA ASP A 350 10.06 -0.94 -12.38
C ASP A 350 10.91 0.18 -13.02
N GLY A 351 10.80 1.41 -12.51
CA GLY A 351 11.49 2.59 -13.02
C GLY A 351 10.84 3.29 -14.23
N GLU A 352 9.90 2.65 -14.93
CA GLU A 352 9.19 3.25 -16.05
C GLU A 352 8.03 4.14 -15.58
N LEU A 353 8.11 5.44 -15.88
CA LEU A 353 7.08 6.42 -15.52
C LEU A 353 5.72 6.04 -16.11
N MET A 354 4.70 6.01 -15.25
CA MET A 354 3.36 5.55 -15.60
C MET A 354 2.27 6.59 -15.31
N GLY A 355 2.47 7.45 -14.32
CA GLY A 355 1.44 8.38 -13.88
C GLY A 355 1.92 9.40 -12.87
N TYR A 356 0.98 10.27 -12.49
CA TYR A 356 1.20 11.41 -11.61
C TYR A 356 0.08 11.47 -10.56
N ALA A 357 0.42 11.87 -9.34
CA ALA A 357 -0.53 12.03 -8.25
C ALA A 357 -0.25 13.29 -7.43
N GLU A 358 -1.31 13.90 -6.91
CA GLU A 358 -1.26 14.96 -5.90
C GLU A 358 -1.81 14.40 -4.60
N LEU A 359 -0.95 14.27 -3.58
CA LEU A 359 -1.38 13.85 -2.25
C LEU A 359 -1.59 15.08 -1.38
N VAL A 360 -2.83 15.37 -1.03
CA VAL A 360 -3.21 16.61 -0.33
C VAL A 360 -3.51 16.36 1.14
N TYR A 361 -3.32 17.36 2.00
CA TYR A 361 -3.96 17.36 3.32
C TYR A 361 -5.41 17.84 3.17
N ILE A 362 -6.37 17.00 3.55
CA ILE A 362 -7.79 17.26 3.25
C ILE A 362 -8.30 18.50 3.98
N LYS A 363 -7.85 18.72 5.22
CA LYS A 363 -8.27 19.89 6.02
C LYS A 363 -7.96 21.22 5.35
N GLU A 364 -6.92 21.29 4.53
CA GLU A 364 -6.55 22.48 3.73
C GLU A 364 -7.18 22.47 2.32
N ASN A 365 -7.77 21.36 1.89
CA ASN A 365 -8.29 21.19 0.54
C ASN A 365 -9.75 21.64 0.43
N HIS A 366 -10.15 22.12 -0.76
CA HIS A 366 -11.51 22.56 -1.05
C HIS A 366 -12.59 21.49 -0.78
N VAL A 367 -12.27 20.19 -0.87
CA VAL A 367 -13.21 19.11 -0.53
C VAL A 367 -13.63 19.10 0.94
N ALA A 368 -12.85 19.69 1.85
CA ALA A 368 -13.19 19.81 3.27
C ALA A 368 -14.55 20.47 3.52
N GLN A 369 -14.94 21.42 2.65
CA GLN A 369 -16.21 22.15 2.78
C GLN A 369 -17.43 21.31 2.42
N HIS A 370 -17.23 20.14 1.81
CA HIS A 370 -18.29 19.22 1.40
C HIS A 370 -18.44 18.01 2.34
N TYR A 371 -17.76 18.04 3.48
CA TYR A 371 -17.97 17.04 4.53
C TYR A 371 -19.37 17.16 5.12
N PRO A 372 -20.09 16.04 5.30
CA PRO A 372 -21.34 16.02 6.06
C PRO A 372 -21.14 16.51 7.50
N SER A 373 -22.19 17.04 8.12
CA SER A 373 -22.09 17.71 9.43
C SER A 373 -21.66 16.81 10.60
N ASP A 374 -21.84 15.50 10.47
CA ASP A 374 -21.52 14.48 11.47
C ASP A 374 -20.04 14.04 11.45
N VAL A 375 -19.30 14.38 10.41
CA VAL A 375 -17.89 14.04 10.26
C VAL A 375 -17.07 15.26 9.88
N LYS A 376 -15.84 15.35 10.40
CA LYS A 376 -14.95 16.47 10.10
C LYS A 376 -13.63 15.96 9.48
N PRO A 377 -13.01 16.75 8.60
CA PRO A 377 -11.64 16.51 8.18
C PRO A 377 -10.70 16.44 9.38
N GLU A 378 -9.90 15.38 9.45
CA GLU A 378 -8.92 15.24 10.51
C GLU A 378 -7.62 15.96 10.16
N ASP A 379 -6.81 16.23 11.19
CA ASP A 379 -5.60 17.02 11.07
C ASP A 379 -4.57 16.42 10.11
N TRP A 380 -4.43 15.09 10.06
CA TRP A 380 -3.44 14.40 9.22
C TRP A 380 -4.08 13.62 8.08
N GLU A 381 -5.38 13.84 7.84
CA GLU A 381 -6.12 13.17 6.80
C GLU A 381 -5.63 13.56 5.41
N ARG A 382 -5.50 12.55 4.53
CA ARG A 382 -4.91 12.71 3.20
C ARG A 382 -5.92 12.50 2.09
N GLY A 383 -5.72 13.19 0.98
CA GLY A 383 -6.50 13.07 -0.25
C GLY A 383 -5.65 12.66 -1.43
N LEU A 384 -6.28 12.07 -2.44
CA LEU A 384 -5.63 11.62 -3.66
C LEU A 384 -6.30 12.20 -4.91
N HIS A 385 -5.55 12.96 -5.71
CA HIS A 385 -5.84 13.16 -7.14
C HIS A 385 -4.80 12.42 -7.96
N VAL A 386 -5.20 11.76 -9.04
CA VAL A 386 -4.31 10.84 -9.76
C VAL A 386 -4.66 10.71 -11.24
N LEU A 387 -3.63 10.51 -12.05
CA LEU A 387 -3.75 10.13 -13.45
C LEU A 387 -2.77 9.01 -13.79
N VAL A 388 -3.17 8.18 -14.75
CA VAL A 388 -2.27 7.29 -15.48
C VAL A 388 -2.05 7.90 -16.86
N GLY A 389 -0.81 8.26 -17.13
CA GLY A 389 -0.42 8.98 -18.33
C GLY A 389 -0.21 8.04 -19.51
N GLU A 390 0.52 6.94 -19.31
CA GLU A 390 0.84 5.98 -20.37
C GLU A 390 -0.26 4.93 -20.54
N GLU A 391 -0.79 4.80 -21.77
CA GLU A 391 -1.94 3.93 -22.06
C GLU A 391 -1.68 2.45 -21.78
N LYS A 392 -0.44 1.97 -22.00
CA LYS A 392 -0.06 0.57 -21.73
C LYS A 392 -0.20 0.15 -20.27
N PHE A 393 -0.28 1.11 -19.34
CA PHE A 393 -0.49 0.85 -17.92
C PHE A 393 -1.95 0.98 -17.47
N LEU A 394 -2.88 1.23 -18.41
CA LEU A 394 -4.31 1.16 -18.14
C LEU A 394 -4.77 -0.31 -18.06
N GLY A 395 -5.80 -0.55 -17.25
CA GLY A 395 -6.39 -1.88 -17.10
C GLY A 395 -5.50 -2.91 -16.39
N GLY A 396 -5.75 -4.20 -16.64
CA GLY A 396 -4.94 -5.31 -16.12
C GLY A 396 -4.87 -5.45 -14.59
N GLY A 397 -5.81 -4.85 -13.85
CA GLY A 397 -5.78 -4.84 -12.38
C GLY A 397 -4.81 -3.82 -11.76
N ARG A 398 -4.00 -3.10 -12.57
CA ARG A 398 -3.00 -2.14 -12.08
C ARG A 398 -3.61 -0.99 -11.29
N ALA A 399 -4.83 -0.56 -11.64
CA ALA A 399 -5.56 0.50 -10.95
C ALA A 399 -5.78 0.21 -9.46
N GLU A 400 -6.18 -1.02 -9.15
CA GLU A 400 -6.33 -1.48 -7.77
C GLU A 400 -4.98 -1.44 -7.05
N MET A 401 -3.92 -1.92 -7.70
CA MET A 401 -2.58 -1.98 -7.10
C MET A 401 -2.00 -0.61 -6.77
N TRP A 402 -2.06 0.36 -7.70
CA TRP A 402 -1.51 1.68 -7.42
C TRP A 402 -2.38 2.47 -6.43
N VAL A 403 -3.72 2.35 -6.45
CA VAL A 403 -4.56 2.99 -5.41
C VAL A 403 -4.21 2.45 -4.03
N ARG A 404 -4.10 1.13 -3.89
CA ARG A 404 -3.73 0.49 -2.63
C ARG A 404 -2.34 0.90 -2.17
N SER A 405 -1.35 0.93 -3.06
CA SER A 405 0.01 1.35 -2.71
C SER A 405 0.10 2.81 -2.28
N ILE A 406 -0.62 3.72 -2.95
CA ILE A 406 -0.64 5.14 -2.56
C ILE A 406 -1.33 5.33 -1.21
N ALA A 407 -2.47 4.65 -0.98
CA ALA A 407 -3.12 4.66 0.32
C ALA A 407 -2.20 4.08 1.41
N HIS A 408 -1.53 2.95 1.13
CA HIS A 408 -0.55 2.35 2.02
C HIS A 408 0.57 3.35 2.37
N TYR A 409 1.18 3.99 1.37
CA TYR A 409 2.18 5.03 1.56
C TYR A 409 1.67 6.14 2.49
N MET A 410 0.48 6.69 2.25
CA MET A 410 -0.07 7.77 3.09
C MET A 410 -0.30 7.34 4.54
N PHE A 411 -0.68 6.09 4.79
CA PHE A 411 -0.84 5.58 6.15
C PHE A 411 0.47 5.33 6.88
N ILE A 412 1.50 4.82 6.20
CA ILE A 412 2.78 4.52 6.86
C ILE A 412 3.72 5.72 6.91
N ALA A 413 3.57 6.69 5.99
CA ALA A 413 4.35 7.92 6.00
C ALA A 413 4.05 8.82 7.21
N ASP A 414 2.80 8.81 7.69
CA ASP A 414 2.44 9.43 8.97
C ASP A 414 1.39 8.57 9.69
N PRO A 415 1.72 7.93 10.84
CA PRO A 415 0.78 7.06 11.54
C PRO A 415 -0.44 7.80 12.10
N ARG A 416 -0.42 9.14 12.17
CA ARG A 416 -1.59 9.96 12.57
C ARG A 416 -2.60 10.12 11.45
N CYS A 417 -2.25 9.76 10.21
CA CYS A 417 -3.21 9.64 9.12
C CYS A 417 -4.15 8.45 9.42
N MET A 418 -5.37 8.76 9.83
CA MET A 418 -6.39 7.75 10.16
C MET A 418 -7.41 7.54 9.04
N ARG A 419 -7.40 8.40 8.01
CA ARG A 419 -8.30 8.30 6.86
C ARG A 419 -7.63 8.82 5.59
N VAL A 420 -7.92 8.16 4.47
CA VAL A 420 -7.59 8.60 3.12
C VAL A 420 -8.89 8.84 2.35
N VAL A 421 -8.91 9.89 1.53
CA VAL A 421 -10.10 10.37 0.84
C VAL A 421 -9.90 10.41 -0.67
N GLY A 422 -10.93 10.05 -1.41
CA GLY A 422 -11.05 10.27 -2.84
C GLY A 422 -12.31 11.05 -3.18
N GLU A 423 -12.27 11.81 -4.28
CA GLU A 423 -13.39 12.62 -4.75
C GLU A 423 -13.66 12.45 -6.27
N PRO A 424 -13.74 11.20 -6.79
CA PRO A 424 -13.97 11.01 -8.22
C PRO A 424 -15.34 11.55 -8.66
N LYS A 425 -15.45 11.91 -9.94
CA LYS A 425 -16.75 12.18 -10.59
C LYS A 425 -17.67 10.97 -10.37
N GLN A 426 -18.94 11.21 -10.02
CA GLN A 426 -19.91 10.14 -9.81
C GLN A 426 -20.08 9.26 -11.06
N SER A 427 -20.05 9.87 -12.25
CA SER A 427 -20.14 9.15 -13.52
C SER A 427 -18.92 8.30 -13.86
N ASN A 428 -17.79 8.46 -13.15
CA ASN A 428 -16.61 7.61 -13.33
C ASN A 428 -16.74 6.33 -12.49
N GLU A 429 -17.70 5.49 -12.87
CA GLU A 429 -18.02 4.24 -12.17
C GLU A 429 -16.81 3.29 -12.08
N ALA A 430 -15.93 3.31 -13.10
CA ALA A 430 -14.71 2.52 -13.09
C ALA A 430 -13.80 2.92 -11.92
N MET A 431 -13.58 4.21 -11.70
CA MET A 431 -12.76 4.70 -10.59
C MET A 431 -13.43 4.47 -9.23
N VAL A 432 -14.75 4.66 -9.13
CA VAL A 432 -15.50 4.35 -7.90
C VAL A 432 -15.37 2.86 -7.55
N LYS A 433 -15.47 1.97 -8.55
CA LYS A 433 -15.28 0.52 -8.39
C LYS A 433 -13.85 0.16 -7.97
N VAL A 434 -12.84 0.82 -8.55
CA VAL A 434 -11.45 0.66 -8.10
C VAL A 434 -11.30 1.09 -6.64
N GLY A 435 -11.87 2.24 -6.27
CA GLY A 435 -11.88 2.71 -4.88
C GLY A 435 -12.46 1.66 -3.93
N TRP A 436 -13.64 1.12 -4.25
CA TRP A 436 -14.28 0.08 -3.43
C TRP A 436 -13.41 -1.16 -3.27
N LYS A 437 -12.84 -1.67 -4.37
CA LYS A 437 -11.90 -2.80 -4.33
C LYS A 437 -10.63 -2.49 -3.54
N SER A 438 -10.22 -1.23 -3.48
CA SER A 438 -9.05 -0.77 -2.73
C SER A 438 -9.32 -0.43 -1.26
N GLY A 439 -10.50 -0.76 -0.74
CA GLY A 439 -10.87 -0.58 0.67
C GLY A 439 -11.67 0.69 0.96
N PHE A 440 -11.85 1.57 -0.02
CA PHE A 440 -12.70 2.76 0.14
C PHE A 440 -14.18 2.37 0.20
N HIS A 441 -15.00 3.27 0.75
CA HIS A 441 -16.45 3.19 0.67
C HIS A 441 -17.02 4.56 0.31
N VAL A 442 -18.19 4.55 -0.35
CA VAL A 442 -18.94 5.77 -0.62
C VAL A 442 -19.51 6.29 0.70
N HIS A 443 -19.11 7.49 1.08
CA HIS A 443 -19.67 8.17 2.24
C HIS A 443 -20.87 9.04 1.85
N THR A 444 -20.70 9.90 0.85
CA THR A 444 -21.80 10.75 0.34
C THR A 444 -21.57 11.14 -1.12
N VAL A 445 -22.58 11.77 -1.72
CA VAL A 445 -22.54 12.41 -3.05
C VAL A 445 -22.79 13.89 -2.87
N PHE A 446 -22.01 14.72 -3.56
CA PHE A 446 -22.09 16.17 -3.46
C PHE A 446 -21.74 16.82 -4.79
N ASP A 447 -22.04 18.11 -4.92
CA ASP A 447 -21.78 18.87 -6.13
C ASP A 447 -20.68 19.91 -5.88
N PHE A 448 -19.60 19.82 -6.67
CA PHE A 448 -18.75 20.97 -6.94
C PHE A 448 -19.41 21.83 -8.03
N PRO A 449 -19.04 23.11 -8.17
CA PRO A 449 -19.56 23.97 -9.23
C PRO A 449 -19.40 23.40 -10.65
N TYR A 450 -18.44 22.49 -10.84
CA TYR A 450 -18.05 21.95 -12.15
C TYR A 450 -18.18 20.41 -12.26
N LYS A 451 -18.56 19.70 -11.18
CA LYS A 451 -18.81 18.24 -11.25
C LYS A 451 -19.68 17.74 -10.11
N ARG A 452 -20.48 16.70 -10.39
CA ARG A 452 -21.05 15.84 -9.36
C ARG A 452 -20.03 14.81 -8.92
N SER A 453 -19.74 14.76 -7.62
CA SER A 453 -18.64 13.99 -7.04
C SER A 453 -19.14 12.98 -6.00
N VAL A 454 -18.38 11.92 -5.82
CA VAL A 454 -18.58 10.93 -4.75
C VAL A 454 -17.47 11.09 -3.74
N LEU A 455 -17.82 11.33 -2.48
CA LEU A 455 -16.85 11.34 -1.39
C LEU A 455 -16.56 9.90 -0.97
N LEU A 456 -15.35 9.44 -1.24
CA LEU A 456 -14.87 8.11 -0.88
C LEU A 456 -13.99 8.18 0.36
N PHE A 457 -14.29 7.39 1.39
CA PHE A 457 -13.48 7.28 2.60
C PHE A 457 -12.79 5.92 2.69
N ASN A 458 -11.53 5.93 3.11
CA ASN A 458 -10.76 4.75 3.45
C ASN A 458 -10.18 4.93 4.86
N PRO A 459 -10.88 4.46 5.90
CA PRO A 459 -10.36 4.43 7.26
C PRO A 459 -9.15 3.50 7.38
N ARG A 460 -8.19 3.87 8.23
CA ARG A 460 -6.94 3.12 8.45
C ARG A 460 -7.16 1.68 8.88
N ASP A 461 -8.04 1.47 9.87
CA ASP A 461 -8.39 0.16 10.41
C ASP A 461 -8.98 -0.73 9.31
N ARG A 462 -9.93 -0.18 8.54
CA ARG A 462 -10.55 -0.86 7.40
C ARG A 462 -9.48 -1.26 6.39
N PHE A 463 -8.62 -0.34 5.99
CA PHE A 463 -7.56 -0.60 5.02
C PHE A 463 -6.69 -1.78 5.44
N PHE A 464 -6.10 -1.76 6.64
CA PHE A 464 -5.21 -2.82 7.07
C PHE A 464 -5.91 -4.15 7.32
N ASN A 465 -7.20 -4.15 7.68
CA ASN A 465 -7.96 -5.37 7.95
C ASN A 465 -8.48 -6.07 6.69
N ILE A 466 -8.92 -5.34 5.66
CA ILE A 466 -9.58 -5.95 4.49
C ILE A 466 -8.78 -5.86 3.19
N CYS A 467 -7.82 -4.95 3.11
CA CYS A 467 -7.09 -4.70 1.86
C CYS A 467 -5.98 -5.73 1.66
N GLY A 468 -5.95 -6.35 0.48
CA GLY A 468 -4.88 -7.23 0.03
C GLY A 468 -3.74 -6.46 -0.62
N LEU A 469 -2.60 -6.37 0.06
CA LEU A 469 -1.36 -5.74 -0.44
C LEU A 469 -0.40 -6.75 -1.04
N ARG A 470 -0.92 -7.66 -1.86
CA ARG A 470 -0.09 -8.63 -2.58
C ARG A 470 0.55 -8.02 -3.82
#